data_AF-A0A935W7H6-F1
#
_entry.id   AF-A0A935W7H6-F1
#
_cell.length_a   1.000
_cell.length_b   1.000
_cell.length_c   1.000
_cell.angle_alpha   90.00
_cell.angle_beta   90.00
_cell.angle_gamma   90.00
#
_symmetry.space_group_name_H-M   'P 1'
#
loop_
_entity.id
_entity.type
_entity.pdbx_description
1 polymer ?
#
loop_
_entity_poly.entity_id
_entity_poly.type
_entity_poly.pdbx_seq_one_letter_code
_entity_poly.pdbx_strand_id
1 'polypeptide(L)'
;MLKRIFNIAFASLILIITLPFLLLVCLIIMIEFRSFPIFIQERGLTLTKHRFKIYKIRTIKNSFEKIKQYTEEDIFIKSNLRSDITAFAKWLRTTGLDELPQMLNVIIGDMDLIGPRPLMLEDLETIQKISPELYNKREKLNCKPGISGLWQLFGNRNEGIIGMLALESLYERVSSPFLDLKLILYTFTVVLQAKNSDSIFYTPRANGMRVETYFSNSSNLKVVLNMPESIAKFIIEKVNKTEGKYTIEIPSDWWYVSDSYKTAKNNKAELVMYKNPQITLTKKNN
;
A
#
# COMPACT_ATOMS: atom_id res chain seq x y z
N MET A 1 22.45 1.21 -3.20
CA MET A 1 22.90 0.46 -4.40
C MET A 1 22.50 -1.01 -4.36
N LEU A 2 22.79 -1.77 -3.29
CA LEU A 2 22.45 -3.21 -3.20
C LEU A 2 20.95 -3.52 -3.41
N LYS A 3 20.06 -2.80 -2.73
CA LYS A 3 18.60 -2.91 -2.90
C LYS A 3 18.17 -2.72 -4.36
N ARG A 4 18.81 -1.77 -5.07
CA ARG A 4 18.51 -1.49 -6.47
C ARG A 4 18.88 -2.65 -7.38
N ILE A 5 20.07 -3.22 -7.20
CA ILE A 5 20.54 -4.37 -7.97
C ILE A 5 19.62 -5.57 -7.74
N PHE A 6 19.29 -5.85 -6.47
CA PHE A 6 18.35 -6.91 -6.12
C PHE A 6 16.98 -6.71 -6.79
N ASN A 7 16.43 -5.49 -6.72
CA ASN A 7 15.13 -5.18 -7.32
C ASN A 7 15.13 -5.39 -8.84
N ILE A 8 16.17 -4.93 -9.54
CA ILE A 8 16.29 -5.14 -11.00
C ILE A 8 16.43 -6.64 -11.32
N ALA A 9 17.32 -7.35 -10.62
CA ALA A 9 17.56 -8.77 -10.88
C ALA A 9 16.30 -9.60 -10.65
N PHE A 10 15.62 -9.38 -9.52
CA PHE A 10 14.39 -10.09 -9.18
C PHE A 10 13.23 -9.74 -10.13
N ALA A 11 13.03 -8.45 -10.44
CA ALA A 11 11.98 -8.03 -11.38
C ALA A 11 12.23 -8.59 -12.79
N SER A 12 13.49 -8.59 -13.25
CA SER A 12 13.86 -9.15 -14.56
C SER A 12 13.62 -10.65 -14.60
N LEU A 13 14.02 -11.39 -13.56
CA LEU A 13 13.79 -12.82 -13.46
C LEU A 13 12.30 -13.17 -13.50
N ILE A 14 11.49 -12.49 -12.67
CA ILE A 14 10.04 -12.71 -12.65
C ILE A 14 9.42 -12.36 -14.00
N LEU A 15 9.81 -11.24 -14.62
CA LEU A 15 9.29 -10.83 -15.91
C LEU A 15 9.61 -11.84 -17.01
N ILE A 16 10.84 -12.36 -17.07
CA ILE A 16 11.26 -13.38 -18.05
C ILE A 16 10.45 -14.68 -17.86
N ILE A 17 10.35 -15.17 -16.62
CA ILE A 17 9.61 -16.40 -16.31
C ILE A 17 8.12 -16.26 -16.65
N THR A 18 7.54 -15.09 -16.37
CA THR A 18 6.11 -14.83 -16.59
C THR A 18 5.80 -14.33 -18.00
N LEU A 19 6.79 -14.09 -18.86
CA LEU A 19 6.59 -13.50 -20.18
C LEU A 19 5.64 -14.31 -21.08
N PRO A 20 5.78 -15.65 -21.21
CA PRO A 20 4.86 -16.45 -22.03
C PRO A 20 3.42 -16.36 -21.54
N PHE A 21 3.23 -16.37 -20.21
CA PHE A 21 1.93 -16.21 -19.58
C PHE A 21 1.35 -14.82 -19.84
N LEU A 22 2.15 -13.76 -19.71
CA LEU A 22 1.74 -12.38 -19.98
C LEU A 22 1.27 -12.19 -21.41
N LEU A 23 1.97 -12.78 -22.40
CA LEU A 23 1.56 -12.73 -23.80
C LEU A 23 0.18 -13.38 -24.02
N LEU A 24 -0.06 -14.53 -23.39
CA LEU A 24 -1.36 -15.20 -23.44
C LEU A 24 -2.46 -14.35 -22.78
N VAL A 25 -2.21 -13.79 -21.61
CA VAL A 25 -3.15 -12.88 -20.92
C VAL A 25 -3.47 -11.67 -21.80
N CYS A 26 -2.45 -11.06 -22.41
CA CYS A 26 -2.62 -9.93 -23.32
C CYS A 26 -3.51 -10.30 -24.53
N LEU A 27 -3.30 -11.47 -25.12
CA LEU A 27 -4.12 -11.96 -26.23
C LEU A 27 -5.60 -12.12 -25.82
N ILE A 28 -5.85 -12.74 -24.66
CA ILE A 28 -7.22 -12.91 -24.15
C ILE A 28 -7.90 -11.56 -23.95
N ILE A 29 -7.20 -10.60 -23.30
CA ILE A 29 -7.74 -9.25 -23.06
C ILE A 29 -7.97 -8.49 -24.37
N MET A 30 -7.08 -8.62 -25.35
CA MET A 30 -7.26 -8.02 -26.68
C MET A 30 -8.54 -8.50 -27.36
N ILE A 31 -8.79 -9.81 -27.31
CA ILE A 31 -9.99 -10.42 -27.89
C ILE A 31 -11.24 -9.97 -27.12
N GLU A 32 -11.18 -10.04 -25.79
CA GLU A 32 -12.32 -9.80 -24.90
C GLU A 32 -12.76 -8.33 -24.89
N PHE A 33 -11.80 -7.40 -24.83
CA PHE A 33 -12.09 -5.96 -24.79
C PHE A 33 -11.96 -5.26 -26.13
N ARG A 34 -11.48 -5.94 -27.19
CA ARG A 34 -11.22 -5.35 -28.52
C ARG A 34 -10.39 -4.06 -28.44
N SER A 35 -9.43 -4.03 -27.52
CA SER A 35 -8.60 -2.86 -27.23
C SER A 35 -7.20 -3.28 -26.82
N PHE A 36 -6.28 -2.31 -26.79
CA PHE A 36 -4.91 -2.56 -26.37
C PHE A 36 -4.86 -3.11 -24.93
N PRO A 37 -4.16 -4.24 -24.67
CA PRO A 37 -4.31 -4.99 -23.43
C PRO A 37 -3.54 -4.39 -22.26
N ILE A 38 -2.64 -3.44 -22.51
CA ILE A 38 -1.94 -2.72 -21.45
C ILE A 38 -2.69 -1.43 -21.16
N PHE A 39 -2.99 -1.23 -19.88
CA PHE A 39 -3.46 0.01 -19.32
C PHE A 39 -2.27 0.81 -18.78
N ILE A 40 -2.20 2.07 -19.18
CA ILE A 40 -1.14 3.00 -18.79
C ILE A 40 -1.79 4.17 -18.06
N GLN A 41 -1.26 4.53 -16.90
CA GLN A 41 -1.76 5.65 -16.11
C GLN A 41 -0.62 6.39 -15.44
N GLU A 42 -0.67 7.72 -15.41
CA GLU A 42 0.26 8.51 -14.63
C GLU A 42 -0.03 8.38 -13.12
N ARG A 43 1.02 8.16 -12.35
CA ARG A 43 0.97 8.05 -10.89
C ARG A 43 2.14 8.77 -10.26
N GLY A 44 1.99 9.11 -8.98
CA GLY A 44 3.03 9.76 -8.19
C GLY A 44 3.17 9.11 -6.82
N LEU A 45 4.35 9.21 -6.22
CA LEU A 45 4.43 9.15 -4.76
C LEU A 45 3.71 10.37 -4.18
N THR A 46 4.02 11.54 -4.72
CA THR A 46 3.36 12.83 -4.48
C THR A 46 3.15 13.59 -5.80
N LEU A 47 2.57 14.80 -5.75
CA LEU A 47 2.47 15.67 -6.93
C LEU A 47 3.83 16.21 -7.35
N THR A 48 4.86 16.21 -6.50
CA THR A 48 6.17 16.75 -6.90
C THR A 48 7.25 15.68 -7.05
N LYS A 49 7.05 14.50 -6.45
CA LYS A 49 8.05 13.42 -6.41
C LYS A 49 7.56 12.15 -7.09
N HIS A 50 8.49 11.51 -7.82
CA HIS A 50 8.32 10.20 -8.42
C HIS A 50 7.03 10.07 -9.24
N ARG A 51 6.81 11.00 -10.19
CA ARG A 51 5.77 10.85 -11.21
C ARG A 51 6.25 9.92 -12.32
N PHE A 52 5.44 8.94 -12.69
CA PHE A 52 5.77 7.99 -13.75
C PHE A 52 4.50 7.35 -14.31
N LYS A 53 4.63 6.66 -15.44
CA LYS A 53 3.56 5.88 -16.05
C LYS A 53 3.60 4.45 -15.52
N ILE A 54 2.56 4.04 -14.79
CA ILE A 54 2.41 2.66 -14.33
C ILE A 54 1.87 1.79 -15.47
N TYR A 55 2.39 0.57 -15.60
CA TYR A 55 1.91 -0.42 -16.57
C TYR A 55 1.08 -1.49 -15.86
N LYS A 56 -0.14 -1.76 -16.35
CA LYS A 56 -0.99 -2.85 -15.87
C LYS A 56 -1.66 -3.56 -17.02
N ILE A 57 -2.12 -4.78 -16.81
CA ILE A 57 -3.09 -5.39 -17.72
C ILE A 57 -4.41 -4.63 -17.60
N ARG A 58 -5.04 -4.32 -18.73
CA ARG A 58 -6.36 -3.73 -18.80
C ARG A 58 -7.37 -4.73 -18.27
N THR A 59 -8.06 -4.37 -17.20
CA THR A 59 -9.12 -5.20 -16.60
C THR A 59 -10.50 -4.54 -16.66
N ILE A 60 -10.62 -3.38 -17.32
CA ILE A 60 -11.85 -2.61 -17.45
C ILE A 60 -12.01 -2.22 -18.92
N LYS A 61 -13.19 -2.46 -19.48
CA LYS A 61 -13.47 -2.26 -20.91
C LYS A 61 -13.53 -0.78 -21.31
N ASN A 62 -14.25 0.05 -20.55
CA ASN A 62 -14.43 1.47 -20.83
C ASN A 62 -13.66 2.34 -19.81
N SER A 63 -13.03 3.42 -20.28
CA SER A 63 -12.49 4.45 -19.38
C SER A 63 -13.65 5.21 -18.75
N PHE A 64 -13.81 5.12 -17.43
CA PHE A 64 -14.90 5.79 -16.73
C PHE A 64 -14.50 7.21 -16.28
N GLU A 65 -15.39 8.18 -16.50
CA GLU A 65 -15.40 9.46 -15.78
C GLU A 65 -15.87 9.20 -14.34
N LYS A 66 -14.98 9.35 -13.35
CA LYS A 66 -15.32 9.08 -11.95
C LYS A 66 -16.43 10.04 -11.46
N ILE A 67 -17.52 9.49 -10.92
CA ILE A 67 -18.53 10.25 -10.15
C ILE A 67 -17.84 10.79 -8.88
N LYS A 68 -17.81 12.13 -8.75
CA LYS A 68 -17.01 12.89 -7.78
C LYS A 68 -17.77 13.13 -6.48
N GLN A 69 -17.59 12.27 -5.48
CA GLN A 69 -17.67 12.65 -4.06
C GLN A 69 -16.60 11.87 -3.30
N TYR A 70 -15.56 12.56 -2.84
CA TYR A 70 -14.46 11.96 -2.07
C TYR A 70 -14.46 12.54 -0.66
N THR A 71 -14.48 11.67 0.34
CA THR A 71 -14.11 11.98 1.73
C THR A 71 -12.73 11.38 2.02
N GLU A 72 -12.07 11.74 3.13
CA GLU A 72 -10.76 11.15 3.51
C GLU A 72 -10.78 9.61 3.60
N GLU A 73 -11.94 9.04 3.93
CA GLU A 73 -12.18 7.61 4.11
C GLU A 73 -12.49 6.91 2.76
N ASP A 74 -13.12 7.62 1.82
CA ASP A 74 -13.61 7.04 0.55
C ASP A 74 -12.60 7.06 -0.61
N ILE A 75 -11.44 7.72 -0.46
CA ILE A 75 -10.42 7.85 -1.53
C ILE A 75 -10.01 6.49 -2.12
N PHE A 76 -10.07 5.42 -1.32
CA PHE A 76 -9.70 4.07 -1.75
C PHE A 76 -10.86 3.16 -2.13
N ILE A 77 -12.12 3.61 -2.02
CA ILE A 77 -13.31 2.80 -2.30
C ILE A 77 -13.77 3.03 -3.75
N LYS A 78 -13.93 1.94 -4.51
CA LYS A 78 -14.33 1.97 -5.93
C LYS A 78 -15.53 1.06 -6.17
N SER A 79 -16.71 1.51 -5.75
CA SER A 79 -17.95 0.70 -5.74
C SER A 79 -18.59 0.50 -7.13
N ASN A 80 -18.38 1.40 -8.09
CA ASN A 80 -19.19 1.46 -9.32
C ASN A 80 -18.59 0.77 -10.57
N LEU A 81 -17.58 -0.10 -10.43
CA LEU A 81 -16.83 -0.65 -11.58
C LEU A 81 -17.19 -2.10 -11.96
N ARG A 82 -18.21 -2.71 -11.33
CA ARG A 82 -18.42 -4.17 -11.45
C ARG A 82 -18.97 -4.62 -12.82
N SER A 83 -19.71 -3.77 -13.54
CA SER A 83 -20.34 -4.12 -14.83
C SER A 83 -19.37 -4.18 -16.00
N ASP A 84 -18.24 -3.48 -15.92
CA ASP A 84 -17.26 -3.36 -17.01
C ASP A 84 -16.08 -4.34 -16.90
N ILE A 85 -16.21 -5.35 -16.03
CA ILE A 85 -15.16 -6.31 -15.71
C ILE A 85 -15.66 -7.72 -16.00
N THR A 86 -14.92 -8.44 -16.82
CA THR A 86 -15.22 -9.83 -17.19
C THR A 86 -14.78 -10.82 -16.12
N ALA A 87 -15.21 -12.07 -16.22
CA ALA A 87 -14.81 -13.11 -15.27
C ALA A 87 -13.29 -13.32 -15.24
N PHE A 88 -12.65 -13.29 -16.41
CA PHE A 88 -11.19 -13.41 -16.52
C PHE A 88 -10.48 -12.19 -15.94
N ALA A 89 -10.92 -10.97 -16.29
CA ALA A 89 -10.37 -9.74 -15.73
C ALA A 89 -10.58 -9.66 -14.21
N LYS A 90 -11.71 -10.16 -13.69
CA LYS A 90 -11.96 -10.28 -12.24
C LYS A 90 -10.92 -11.19 -11.58
N TRP A 91 -10.63 -12.35 -12.17
CA TRP A 91 -9.61 -13.27 -11.67
C TRP A 91 -8.21 -12.66 -11.67
N LEU A 92 -7.84 -11.92 -12.73
CA LEU A 92 -6.57 -11.19 -12.77
C LEU A 92 -6.46 -10.17 -11.62
N ARG A 93 -7.54 -9.43 -11.33
CA ARG A 93 -7.57 -8.45 -10.24
C ARG A 93 -7.48 -9.09 -8.86
N THR A 94 -8.20 -10.18 -8.61
CA THR A 94 -8.21 -10.86 -7.30
C THR A 94 -6.86 -11.53 -7.01
N THR A 95 -6.19 -12.04 -8.04
CA THR A 95 -4.83 -12.56 -7.94
C THR A 95 -3.77 -11.45 -7.91
N GLY A 96 -4.04 -10.28 -8.49
CA GLY A 96 -3.05 -9.21 -8.67
C GLY A 96 -2.10 -9.45 -9.83
N LEU A 97 -2.40 -10.43 -10.70
CA LEU A 97 -1.60 -10.71 -11.89
C LEU A 97 -1.70 -9.60 -12.94
N ASP A 98 -2.72 -8.74 -12.87
CA ASP A 98 -2.81 -7.54 -13.67
C ASP A 98 -1.67 -6.54 -13.40
N GLU A 99 -0.95 -6.69 -12.30
CA GLU A 99 0.14 -5.81 -11.88
C GLU A 99 1.53 -6.30 -12.33
N LEU A 100 1.65 -7.49 -12.89
CA LEU A 100 2.93 -8.04 -13.38
C LEU A 100 3.68 -7.11 -14.37
N PRO A 101 3.02 -6.35 -15.28
CA PRO A 101 3.73 -5.40 -16.14
C PRO A 101 4.48 -4.30 -15.37
N GLN A 102 4.14 -4.03 -14.11
CA GLN A 102 4.87 -3.07 -13.25
C GLN A 102 6.31 -3.51 -12.96
N MET A 103 6.69 -4.77 -13.21
CA MET A 103 8.09 -5.19 -13.17
C MET A 103 8.97 -4.34 -14.10
N LEU A 104 8.42 -3.85 -15.22
CA LEU A 104 9.09 -2.88 -16.09
C LEU A 104 9.39 -1.55 -15.38
N ASN A 105 8.46 -1.04 -14.57
CA ASN A 105 8.69 0.17 -13.77
C ASN A 105 9.82 -0.02 -12.76
N VAL A 106 9.93 -1.23 -12.20
CA VAL A 106 11.07 -1.57 -11.33
C VAL A 106 12.37 -1.61 -12.13
N ILE A 107 12.40 -2.26 -13.28
CA ILE A 107 13.61 -2.35 -14.12
C ILE A 107 14.09 -0.96 -14.58
N ILE A 108 13.18 -0.10 -15.05
CA ILE A 108 13.49 1.26 -15.54
C ILE A 108 13.88 2.20 -14.40
N GLY A 109 13.37 1.96 -13.19
CA GLY A 109 13.78 2.66 -11.98
C GLY A 109 12.80 3.66 -11.41
N ASP A 110 11.58 3.65 -11.93
CA ASP A 110 10.45 4.40 -11.39
C ASP A 110 10.05 3.91 -9.99
N MET A 111 10.14 2.58 -9.78
CA MET A 111 9.65 1.90 -8.58
C MET A 111 10.68 0.93 -7.98
N ASP A 112 10.45 0.57 -6.73
CA ASP A 112 11.04 -0.58 -6.05
C ASP A 112 10.01 -1.73 -5.94
N LEU A 113 10.45 -2.93 -5.55
CA LEU A 113 9.52 -4.05 -5.29
C LEU A 113 8.64 -3.75 -4.07
N ILE A 114 9.25 -3.25 -3.01
CA ILE A 114 8.59 -2.89 -1.75
C ILE A 114 8.79 -1.39 -1.47
N GLY A 115 7.69 -0.69 -1.19
CA GLY A 115 7.67 0.76 -0.97
C GLY A 115 6.26 1.31 -0.77
N PRO A 116 6.14 2.62 -0.50
CA PRO A 116 4.84 3.31 -0.45
C PRO A 116 4.06 3.16 -1.75
N ARG A 117 2.74 3.26 -1.68
CA ARG A 117 1.87 3.07 -2.83
C ARG A 117 1.96 4.28 -3.78
N PRO A 118 2.22 4.08 -5.09
CA PRO A 118 2.01 5.15 -6.06
C PRO A 118 0.50 5.39 -6.26
N LEU A 119 0.07 6.62 -6.02
CA LEU A 119 -1.32 7.05 -6.11
C LEU A 119 -1.61 7.70 -7.46
N MET A 120 -2.89 7.76 -7.84
CA MET A 120 -3.31 8.53 -9.01
C MET A 120 -3.10 10.02 -8.70
N LEU A 121 -2.75 10.82 -9.72
CA LEU A 121 -2.51 12.24 -9.50
C LEU A 121 -3.76 12.96 -8.98
N GLU A 122 -4.94 12.56 -9.45
CA GLU A 122 -6.20 13.14 -9.01
C GLU A 122 -6.51 12.80 -7.53
N ASP A 123 -6.11 11.59 -7.09
CA ASP A 123 -6.25 11.20 -5.69
C ASP A 123 -5.30 12.04 -4.81
N LEU A 124 -4.09 12.33 -5.29
CA LEU A 124 -3.12 13.20 -4.63
C LEU A 124 -3.58 14.67 -4.55
N GLU A 125 -4.14 15.20 -5.63
CA GLU A 125 -4.76 16.54 -5.65
C GLU A 125 -5.92 16.63 -4.66
N THR A 126 -6.76 15.59 -4.61
CA THR A 126 -7.87 15.49 -3.66
C THR A 126 -7.36 15.50 -2.22
N ILE A 127 -6.33 14.70 -1.93
CA ILE A 127 -5.68 14.66 -0.62
C ILE A 127 -5.10 16.04 -0.26
N GLN A 128 -4.42 16.70 -1.19
CA GLN A 128 -3.88 18.05 -0.98
C GLN A 128 -4.97 19.06 -0.64
N LYS A 129 -6.14 18.95 -1.27
CA LYS A 129 -7.27 19.87 -1.08
C LYS A 129 -8.02 19.62 0.22
N ILE A 130 -8.32 18.36 0.55
CA ILE A 130 -9.15 17.99 1.70
C ILE A 130 -8.32 17.99 2.99
N SER A 131 -7.06 17.53 2.91
CA SER A 131 -6.19 17.33 4.08
C SER A 131 -4.75 17.82 3.79
N PRO A 132 -4.52 19.13 3.61
CA PRO A 132 -3.20 19.67 3.26
C PRO A 132 -2.08 19.24 4.21
N GLU A 133 -2.38 19.11 5.51
CA GLU A 133 -1.43 18.65 6.51
C GLU A 133 -0.96 17.20 6.28
N LEU A 134 -1.88 16.31 5.90
CA LEU A 134 -1.58 14.91 5.61
C LEU A 134 -0.84 14.78 4.28
N TYR A 135 -1.20 15.60 3.29
CA TYR A 135 -0.46 15.71 2.04
C TYR A 135 0.99 16.13 2.25
N ASN A 136 1.21 17.20 3.02
CA ASN A 136 2.55 17.71 3.33
C ASN A 136 3.41 16.69 4.08
N LYS A 137 2.79 15.78 4.86
CA LYS A 137 3.50 14.66 5.48
C LYS A 137 3.91 13.61 4.46
N ARG A 138 3.02 13.26 3.52
CA ARG A 138 3.35 12.36 2.40
C ARG A 138 4.54 12.88 1.58
N GLU A 139 4.58 14.19 1.34
CA GLU A 139 5.67 14.85 0.60
C GLU A 139 7.05 14.68 1.24
N LYS A 140 7.12 14.40 2.54
CA LYS A 140 8.40 14.19 3.25
C LYS A 140 8.95 12.77 3.11
N LEU A 141 8.16 11.82 2.58
CA LEU A 141 8.67 10.48 2.23
C LEU A 141 9.76 10.61 1.16
N ASN A 142 10.88 9.91 1.38
CA ASN A 142 12.08 9.92 0.53
C ASN A 142 12.33 8.57 -0.15
N CYS A 143 11.63 7.51 0.27
CA CYS A 143 11.69 6.21 -0.40
C CYS A 143 10.96 6.20 -1.75
N LYS A 144 11.42 5.36 -2.68
CA LYS A 144 10.74 5.14 -3.96
C LYS A 144 9.40 4.43 -3.75
N PRO A 145 8.39 4.71 -4.59
CA PRO A 145 7.15 3.95 -4.59
C PRO A 145 7.42 2.47 -4.87
N GLY A 146 6.57 1.60 -4.31
CA GLY A 146 6.68 0.15 -4.41
C GLY A 146 5.50 -0.52 -5.09
N ILE A 147 5.75 -1.66 -5.73
CA ILE A 147 4.67 -2.53 -6.23
C ILE A 147 3.83 -3.00 -5.04
N SER A 148 4.49 -3.51 -4.01
CA SER A 148 3.88 -3.89 -2.74
C SER A 148 4.45 -3.09 -1.58
N GLY A 149 3.89 -3.27 -0.38
CA GLY A 149 4.25 -2.47 0.79
C GLY A 149 3.35 -2.78 1.98
N LEU A 150 3.65 -2.21 3.16
CA LEU A 150 2.87 -2.46 4.37
C LEU A 150 1.40 -2.07 4.18
N TRP A 151 1.12 -0.91 3.58
CA TRP A 151 -0.25 -0.47 3.30
C TRP A 151 -0.98 -1.38 2.30
N GLN A 152 -0.29 -1.87 1.27
CA GLN A 152 -0.87 -2.79 0.28
C GLN A 152 -1.21 -4.13 0.94
N LEU A 153 -0.34 -4.66 1.81
CA LEU A 153 -0.49 -5.99 2.40
C LEU A 153 -1.38 -6.04 3.63
N PHE A 154 -1.32 -5.02 4.48
CA PHE A 154 -1.95 -5.01 5.80
C PHE A 154 -2.86 -3.81 6.04
N GLY A 155 -2.90 -2.82 5.15
CA GLY A 155 -3.73 -1.62 5.32
C GLY A 155 -5.22 -1.92 5.30
N ASN A 156 -5.96 -1.30 6.22
CA ASN A 156 -7.42 -1.29 6.18
C ASN A 156 -7.91 -0.09 5.35
N ARG A 157 -8.57 -0.35 4.22
CA ARG A 157 -9.03 0.71 3.31
C ARG A 157 -10.00 1.71 3.95
N ASN A 158 -10.73 1.29 4.99
CA ASN A 158 -11.63 2.16 5.75
C ASN A 158 -10.89 3.24 6.57
N GLU A 159 -9.58 3.10 6.77
CA GLU A 159 -8.77 4.09 7.50
C GLU A 159 -8.28 5.23 6.63
N GLY A 160 -8.63 5.19 5.33
CA GLY A 160 -8.33 6.25 4.39
C GLY A 160 -6.84 6.59 4.37
N ILE A 161 -6.57 7.88 4.25
CA ILE A 161 -5.21 8.40 4.18
C ILE A 161 -4.42 8.24 5.49
N ILE A 162 -5.09 8.28 6.64
CA ILE A 162 -4.41 8.21 7.95
C ILE A 162 -3.73 6.85 8.12
N GLY A 163 -4.47 5.76 7.89
CA GLY A 163 -3.92 4.40 7.97
C GLY A 163 -2.82 4.16 6.93
N MET A 164 -2.97 4.73 5.73
CA MET A 164 -1.94 4.65 4.69
C MET A 164 -0.64 5.34 5.13
N LEU A 165 -0.71 6.59 5.57
CA LEU A 165 0.47 7.33 6.00
C LEU A 165 1.14 6.70 7.22
N ALA A 166 0.35 6.16 8.17
CA ALA A 166 0.87 5.42 9.30
C ALA A 166 1.76 4.25 8.85
N LEU A 167 1.27 3.41 7.95
CA LEU A 167 2.01 2.24 7.47
C LEU A 167 3.17 2.58 6.54
N GLU A 168 3.02 3.58 5.67
CA GLU A 168 4.09 4.01 4.78
C GLU A 168 5.25 4.68 5.56
N SER A 169 4.94 5.50 6.57
CA SER A 169 5.95 6.11 7.44
C SER A 169 6.65 5.06 8.31
N LEU A 170 5.90 4.07 8.82
CA LEU A 170 6.47 2.94 9.54
C LEU A 170 7.46 2.18 8.65
N TYR A 171 7.05 1.85 7.41
CA TYR A 171 7.93 1.16 6.48
C TYR A 171 9.21 1.93 6.21
N GLU A 172 9.15 3.24 5.93
CA GLU A 172 10.34 4.05 5.68
C GLU A 172 11.37 3.95 6.81
N ARG A 173 10.89 3.96 8.06
CA ARG A 173 11.73 3.86 9.26
C ARG A 173 12.39 2.49 9.45
N VAL A 174 11.65 1.41 9.25
CA VAL A 174 12.13 0.04 9.51
C VAL A 174 12.63 -0.68 8.26
N SER A 175 12.63 0.01 7.11
CA SER A 175 13.00 -0.55 5.82
C SER A 175 14.39 -1.19 5.87
N SER A 176 14.48 -2.42 5.37
CA SER A 176 15.75 -3.15 5.28
C SER A 176 15.61 -4.26 4.24
N PRO A 177 16.71 -4.71 3.62
CA PRO A 177 16.65 -5.79 2.62
C PRO A 177 15.95 -7.07 3.13
N PHE A 178 16.08 -7.36 4.42
CA PHE A 178 15.46 -8.54 5.03
C PHE A 178 13.96 -8.35 5.26
N LEU A 179 13.50 -7.14 5.64
CA LEU A 179 12.08 -6.84 5.67
C LEU A 179 11.48 -6.90 4.27
N ASP A 180 12.17 -6.33 3.28
CA ASP A 180 11.73 -6.36 1.89
C ASP A 180 11.55 -7.79 1.40
N LEU A 181 12.52 -8.68 1.68
CA LEU A 181 12.41 -10.10 1.34
C LEU A 181 11.19 -10.77 2.02
N LYS A 182 10.98 -10.52 3.31
CA LYS A 182 9.79 -11.04 4.03
C LYS A 182 8.49 -10.56 3.41
N LEU A 183 8.42 -9.28 3.04
CA LEU A 183 7.24 -8.69 2.42
C LEU A 183 7.04 -9.25 1.01
N ILE A 184 8.08 -9.41 0.19
CA ILE A 184 8.01 -10.06 -1.14
C ILE A 184 7.46 -11.48 -1.03
N LEU A 185 8.01 -12.29 -0.13
CA LEU A 185 7.54 -13.67 0.09
C LEU A 185 6.07 -13.69 0.53
N TYR A 186 5.68 -12.78 1.43
CA TYR A 186 4.29 -12.66 1.85
C TYR A 186 3.38 -12.20 0.70
N THR A 187 3.80 -11.25 -0.13
CA THR A 187 3.08 -10.83 -1.34
C THR A 187 2.80 -12.02 -2.26
N PHE A 188 3.79 -12.90 -2.47
CA PHE A 188 3.60 -14.11 -3.27
C PHE A 188 2.49 -15.02 -2.70
N THR A 189 2.44 -15.20 -1.37
CA THR A 189 1.35 -15.96 -0.74
C THR A 189 -0.02 -15.30 -0.92
N VAL A 190 -0.10 -13.97 -0.92
CA VAL A 190 -1.34 -13.22 -1.14
C VAL A 190 -1.83 -13.37 -2.58
N VAL A 191 -0.91 -13.31 -3.56
CA VAL A 191 -1.18 -13.52 -4.99
C VAL A 191 -1.72 -14.93 -5.23
N LEU A 192 -1.05 -15.96 -4.71
CA LEU A 192 -1.49 -17.35 -4.85
C LEU A 192 -2.85 -17.63 -4.22
N GLN A 193 -3.18 -16.95 -3.13
CA GLN A 193 -4.48 -17.08 -2.46
C GLN A 193 -5.61 -16.30 -3.15
N ALA A 194 -5.31 -15.53 -4.21
CA ALA A 194 -6.24 -14.61 -4.86
C ALA A 194 -6.88 -13.60 -3.89
N LYS A 195 -6.06 -13.06 -2.97
CA LYS A 195 -6.51 -12.15 -1.90
C LYS A 195 -5.96 -10.73 -2.05
N ASN A 196 -5.77 -10.27 -3.29
CA ASN A 196 -5.31 -8.92 -3.55
C ASN A 196 -6.29 -7.88 -2.99
N SER A 197 -5.80 -7.06 -2.04
CA SER A 197 -6.56 -6.02 -1.33
C SER A 197 -6.95 -4.85 -2.23
N ASP A 198 -6.30 -4.71 -3.38
CA ASP A 198 -6.60 -3.68 -4.39
C ASP A 198 -7.69 -4.08 -5.39
N SER A 199 -8.16 -5.33 -5.31
CA SER A 199 -9.30 -5.75 -6.11
C SER A 199 -10.59 -5.11 -5.59
N ILE A 200 -11.42 -4.57 -6.49
CA ILE A 200 -12.74 -4.01 -6.12
C ILE A 200 -13.72 -5.08 -5.63
N PHE A 201 -13.34 -6.35 -5.77
CA PHE A 201 -14.07 -7.53 -5.35
C PHE A 201 -13.56 -8.10 -4.02
N TYR A 202 -12.57 -7.45 -3.43
CA TYR A 202 -12.02 -7.88 -2.15
C TYR A 202 -13.10 -7.84 -1.07
N THR A 203 -13.30 -8.95 -0.38
CA THR A 203 -14.15 -9.04 0.80
C THR A 203 -13.27 -8.97 2.05
N PRO A 204 -13.51 -8.02 2.98
CA PRO A 204 -12.79 -7.97 4.25
C PRO A 204 -12.89 -9.29 5.01
N ARG A 205 -11.74 -9.78 5.50
CA ARG A 205 -11.73 -10.93 6.42
C ARG A 205 -12.33 -10.51 7.75
N ALA A 206 -13.25 -11.31 8.30
CA ALA A 206 -13.81 -11.11 9.65
C ALA A 206 -12.76 -11.19 10.78
N ASN A 207 -11.60 -11.81 10.55
CA ASN A 207 -10.46 -11.92 11.49
C ASN A 207 -9.11 -11.61 10.80
N GLY A 208 -9.10 -10.72 9.81
CA GLY A 208 -7.95 -10.53 8.92
C GLY A 208 -6.75 -9.87 9.58
N MET A 209 -5.55 -10.34 9.24
CA MET A 209 -4.29 -9.63 9.42
C MET A 209 -4.37 -8.25 8.76
N ARG A 210 -4.84 -7.25 9.51
CA ARG A 210 -4.99 -5.86 9.11
C ARG A 210 -4.52 -4.95 10.21
N VAL A 211 -3.76 -3.95 9.82
CA VAL A 211 -3.42 -2.89 10.75
C VAL A 211 -4.66 -2.06 11.00
N GLU A 212 -4.99 -1.92 12.28
CA GLU A 212 -6.10 -1.09 12.72
C GLU A 212 -5.57 0.19 13.36
N THR A 213 -6.10 1.34 12.96
CA THR A 213 -5.78 2.63 13.55
C THR A 213 -6.97 3.19 14.30
N TYR A 214 -6.77 3.57 15.56
CA TYR A 214 -7.81 4.23 16.34
C TYR A 214 -7.22 5.32 17.22
N PHE A 215 -7.99 6.38 17.40
CA PHE A 215 -7.62 7.45 18.29
C PHE A 215 -7.95 7.04 19.73
N SER A 216 -6.92 6.86 20.57
CA SER A 216 -7.13 6.53 21.98
C SER A 216 -7.61 7.72 22.80
N ASN A 217 -7.30 8.94 22.34
CA ASN A 217 -7.66 10.28 22.85
C ASN A 217 -7.47 11.29 21.67
N SER A 218 -7.84 12.57 21.82
CA SER A 218 -7.64 13.65 20.81
C SER A 218 -6.19 13.85 20.34
N SER A 219 -5.25 13.20 21.03
CA SER A 219 -3.83 13.30 20.82
C SER A 219 -3.11 11.97 20.63
N ASN A 220 -3.72 10.78 20.45
CA ASN A 220 -2.94 9.53 20.28
C ASN A 220 -3.54 8.61 19.20
N LEU A 221 -2.74 8.17 18.23
CA LEU A 221 -3.10 7.26 17.12
C LEU A 221 -2.51 5.87 17.39
N LYS A 222 -3.32 4.97 17.93
CA LYS A 222 -2.95 3.57 18.10
C LYS A 222 -2.92 2.88 16.75
N VAL A 223 -1.93 2.03 16.50
CA VAL A 223 -1.71 1.24 15.28
C VAL A 223 -1.52 -0.23 15.65
N VAL A 224 -2.57 -1.01 15.56
CA VAL A 224 -2.54 -2.43 15.96
C VAL A 224 -2.02 -3.26 14.80
N LEU A 225 -0.82 -3.81 14.92
CA LEU A 225 -0.18 -4.63 13.89
C LEU A 225 -0.74 -6.06 13.93
N ASN A 226 -1.86 -6.29 13.25
CA ASN A 226 -2.35 -7.64 13.00
C ASN A 226 -1.68 -8.18 11.73
N MET A 227 -0.56 -8.87 11.87
CA MET A 227 0.24 -9.42 10.77
C MET A 227 1.00 -10.67 11.24
N PRO A 228 1.65 -11.46 10.34
CA PRO A 228 2.39 -12.64 10.75
C PRO A 228 3.44 -12.31 11.82
N GLU A 229 3.57 -13.16 12.83
CA GLU A 229 4.46 -12.93 13.99
C GLU A 229 5.91 -12.68 13.56
N SER A 230 6.38 -13.36 12.51
CA SER A 230 7.74 -13.19 11.98
C SER A 230 8.01 -11.81 11.38
N ILE A 231 6.98 -11.16 10.82
CA ILE A 231 7.06 -9.80 10.28
C ILE A 231 6.91 -8.81 11.42
N ALA A 232 5.91 -9.00 12.30
CA ALA A 232 5.68 -8.16 13.46
C ALA A 232 6.92 -8.08 14.37
N LYS A 233 7.51 -9.23 14.75
CA LYS A 233 8.75 -9.29 15.55
C LYS A 233 9.89 -8.52 14.90
N PHE A 234 10.08 -8.66 13.60
CA PHE A 234 11.16 -7.97 12.89
C PHE A 234 10.98 -6.45 12.91
N ILE A 235 9.76 -5.97 12.67
CA ILE A 235 9.43 -4.54 12.76
C ILE A 235 9.68 -4.04 14.19
N ILE A 236 9.24 -4.79 15.19
CA ILE A 236 9.40 -4.44 16.62
C ILE A 236 10.87 -4.46 17.05
N GLU A 237 11.68 -5.42 16.62
CA GLU A 237 13.10 -5.52 16.99
C GLU A 237 13.95 -4.37 16.45
N LYS A 238 13.55 -3.81 15.30
CA LYS A 238 14.19 -2.64 14.69
C LYS A 238 13.73 -1.31 15.32
N VAL A 239 12.79 -1.38 16.25
CA VAL A 239 12.26 -0.25 17.02
C VAL A 239 12.89 -0.31 18.41
N ASN A 240 13.52 0.78 18.87
CA ASN A 240 14.34 0.83 20.09
C ASN A 240 13.71 0.11 21.30
N LYS A 241 14.52 -0.75 21.94
CA LYS A 241 14.23 -1.41 23.21
C LYS A 241 14.71 -0.53 24.36
N THR A 242 13.80 -0.07 25.22
CA THR A 242 14.12 0.24 26.62
C THR A 242 13.36 -0.74 27.50
N GLU A 243 13.97 -1.14 28.62
CA GLU A 243 13.51 -2.26 29.45
C GLU A 243 12.00 -2.17 29.79
N GLY A 244 11.27 -3.20 29.35
CA GLY A 244 9.85 -3.40 29.66
C GLY A 244 8.84 -3.01 28.57
N LYS A 245 9.18 -2.17 27.58
CA LYS A 245 8.26 -1.65 26.54
C LYS A 245 9.01 -1.32 25.25
N TYR A 246 8.52 -1.76 24.07
CA TYR A 246 9.09 -1.33 22.79
C TYR A 246 8.45 0.00 22.37
N THR A 247 9.31 0.98 22.05
CA THR A 247 8.89 2.37 21.84
C THR A 247 9.55 2.93 20.56
N ILE A 248 8.76 3.37 19.57
CA ILE A 248 9.23 4.17 18.41
C ILE A 248 9.28 5.66 18.78
N GLU A 249 10.41 6.22 19.17
CA GLU A 249 10.53 7.69 19.16
C GLU A 249 10.63 8.22 17.72
N ILE A 250 9.54 8.70 17.12
CA ILE A 250 9.62 9.41 15.83
C ILE A 250 10.11 10.84 16.13
N PRO A 251 11.22 11.31 15.51
CA PRO A 251 11.79 12.61 15.80
C PRO A 251 10.76 13.77 15.70
N SER A 252 10.91 14.67 16.68
CA SER A 252 10.17 15.84 17.19
C SER A 252 8.98 16.50 16.49
N ASP A 253 8.54 16.13 15.29
CA ASP A 253 7.47 16.88 14.61
C ASP A 253 6.20 16.06 14.35
N TRP A 254 6.22 14.76 14.63
CA TRP A 254 5.30 13.80 14.01
C TRP A 254 4.41 13.09 15.03
N TRP A 255 4.90 12.03 15.67
CA TRP A 255 4.19 11.28 16.71
C TRP A 255 5.24 10.53 17.57
N TYR A 256 5.24 10.54 18.91
CA TYR A 256 6.10 9.57 19.64
C TYR A 256 5.33 8.26 19.78
N VAL A 257 5.93 7.08 19.71
CA VAL A 257 5.28 5.85 20.17
C VAL A 257 5.52 5.75 21.67
N SER A 258 4.66 5.04 22.37
CA SER A 258 4.92 4.57 23.71
C SER A 258 4.14 3.28 23.91
N ASP A 259 4.75 2.30 24.55
CA ASP A 259 4.14 1.02 24.94
C ASP A 259 3.60 0.14 23.79
N SER A 260 4.43 -0.76 23.27
CA SER A 260 3.93 -2.00 22.67
C SER A 260 3.59 -3.01 23.77
N TYR A 261 2.42 -3.64 23.71
CA TYR A 261 2.07 -4.75 24.58
C TYR A 261 1.82 -6.01 23.73
N LYS A 262 2.36 -7.14 24.19
CA LYS A 262 2.07 -8.46 23.62
C LYS A 262 0.86 -9.00 24.38
N THR A 263 -0.33 -8.98 23.79
CA THR A 263 -1.47 -9.65 24.43
C THR A 263 -1.32 -11.16 24.27
N ALA A 264 -1.12 -11.87 25.39
CA ALA A 264 -0.95 -13.33 25.43
C ALA A 264 -2.15 -14.12 24.86
N LYS A 265 -3.29 -13.46 24.61
CA LYS A 265 -4.52 -14.12 24.20
C LYS A 265 -4.71 -14.30 22.68
N ASN A 266 -3.96 -13.62 21.80
CA ASN A 266 -4.31 -13.60 20.36
C ASN A 266 -3.14 -13.53 19.34
N ASN A 267 -1.86 -13.72 19.73
CA ASN A 267 -0.70 -13.62 18.81
C ASN A 267 -0.64 -12.30 17.99
N LYS A 268 -1.21 -11.20 18.52
CA LYS A 268 -1.17 -9.88 17.89
C LYS A 268 -0.10 -9.00 18.54
N ALA A 269 0.51 -8.15 17.72
CA ALA A 269 1.41 -7.09 18.18
C ALA A 269 0.66 -5.76 18.11
N GLU A 270 0.62 -5.00 19.21
CA GLU A 270 0.00 -3.68 19.25
C GLU A 270 1.09 -2.60 19.32
N LEU A 271 1.02 -1.59 18.43
CA LEU A 271 1.97 -0.49 18.35
C LEU A 271 1.22 0.83 18.55
N VAL A 272 1.49 1.58 19.63
CA VAL A 272 0.72 2.80 19.92
C VAL A 272 1.49 4.05 19.51
N MET A 273 1.02 4.83 18.53
CA MET A 273 1.58 6.14 18.18
C MET A 273 0.85 7.29 18.93
N TYR A 274 1.56 8.34 19.33
CA TYR A 274 1.09 9.49 20.12
C TYR A 274 1.29 10.78 19.34
N LYS A 275 0.30 11.65 19.27
CA LYS A 275 0.30 12.89 18.46
C LYS A 275 1.37 13.79 18.99
N ASN A 276 2.07 14.45 18.08
CA ASN A 276 2.81 15.62 18.49
C ASN A 276 1.83 16.65 19.09
N PRO A 277 1.97 17.04 20.37
CA PRO A 277 1.07 17.99 21.03
C PRO A 277 0.98 19.36 20.35
N GLN A 278 1.88 19.66 19.40
CA GLN A 278 1.89 20.90 18.61
C GLN A 278 0.93 20.93 17.40
N ILE A 279 0.17 19.85 17.14
CA ILE A 279 -0.72 19.76 15.96
C ILE A 279 -2.19 19.65 16.40
N THR A 280 -3.06 20.56 15.93
CA THR A 280 -4.50 20.57 16.23
C THR A 280 -5.31 20.26 14.97
N LEU A 281 -5.57 18.97 14.72
CA LEU A 281 -6.59 18.56 13.73
C LEU A 281 -7.98 18.89 14.29
N THR A 282 -8.66 19.88 13.73
CA THR A 282 -10.07 20.14 14.01
C THR A 282 -10.92 19.14 13.22
N LYS A 283 -11.58 18.24 13.94
CA LYS A 283 -12.66 17.44 13.37
C LYS A 283 -13.78 18.41 12.97
N LYS A 284 -13.98 18.61 11.67
CA LYS A 284 -15.21 19.27 11.19
C LYS A 284 -16.36 18.30 11.45
N ASN A 285 -17.10 18.54 12.53
CA ASN A 285 -18.40 17.90 12.72
C ASN A 285 -19.33 18.45 11.63
N ASN A 286 -19.73 17.58 10.70
CA ASN A 286 -20.98 17.74 9.96
C ASN A 286 -21.95 16.70 10.53
#